data_AF-A0A958HN92-F1
#
_entry.id   AF-A0A958HN92-F1
#
_cell.length_a   1.000
_cell.length_b   1.000
_cell.length_c   1.000
_cell.angle_alpha   90.00
_cell.angle_beta   90.00
_cell.angle_gamma   90.00
#
_symmetry.space_group_name_H-M   'P 1'
#
loop_
_entity.id
_entity.type
_entity.pdbx_description
1 polymer ?
#
loop_
_entity_poly.entity_id
_entity_poly.type
_entity_poly.pdbx_seq_one_letter_code
_entity_poly.pdbx_strand_id
1 'polypeptide(L)'
;MKKTLLILAMLTSALLAGACSASAPKLTDAGNEAFTQEAYDEALQAYQEAQVKSPELAEPYYNAANALYRQGNYEEALKQLQKALQVSESDALAQNAHFNAGNAAFNGEDWQAAVDDYTAALLRNPDDQDAKVNLELALQKLQEQQQQQQ
;
A
#
# COMPACT_ATOMS: atom_id res chain seq x y z
N MET A 1 -43.32 46.93 15.40
CA MET A 1 -44.21 46.34 16.44
C MET A 1 -44.76 45.01 15.92
N LYS A 2 -44.50 43.94 16.70
CA LYS A 2 -45.25 42.67 16.81
C LYS A 2 -45.23 41.69 15.61
N LYS A 3 -44.55 40.54 15.77
CA LYS A 3 -45.09 39.15 15.98
C LYS A 3 -45.48 38.52 14.63
N THR A 4 -45.12 37.30 14.19
CA THR A 4 -45.06 35.94 14.78
C THR A 4 -44.59 35.05 13.58
N LEU A 5 -43.55 34.20 13.65
CA LEU A 5 -43.52 32.82 14.16
C LEU A 5 -43.67 31.72 13.05
N LEU A 6 -42.66 30.81 12.97
CA LEU A 6 -42.69 29.37 12.55
C LEU A 6 -43.04 29.08 11.05
N ILE A 7 -42.58 28.07 10.29
CA ILE A 7 -41.92 26.74 10.38
C ILE A 7 -41.52 26.45 8.90
N LEU A 8 -40.38 25.85 8.52
CA LEU A 8 -40.14 24.41 8.48
C LEU A 8 -38.73 24.15 7.96
N ALA A 9 -37.99 23.30 8.66
CA ALA A 9 -36.75 22.71 8.20
C ALA A 9 -37.02 21.82 6.98
N MET A 10 -36.22 21.96 5.92
CA MET A 10 -35.87 20.82 5.08
C MET A 10 -34.36 20.67 5.14
N LEU A 11 -33.93 19.95 6.18
CA LEU A 11 -32.76 19.09 6.08
C LEU A 11 -33.01 18.11 4.93
N THR A 12 -32.51 18.41 3.74
CA THR A 12 -32.23 17.35 2.79
C THR A 12 -30.86 16.82 3.16
N SER A 13 -30.86 15.88 4.10
CA SER A 13 -29.79 14.91 4.27
C SER A 13 -29.47 14.34 2.88
N ALA A 14 -28.33 14.76 2.31
CA ALA A 14 -27.77 14.09 1.16
C ALA A 14 -27.55 12.63 1.57
N LEU A 15 -28.19 11.74 0.82
CA LEU A 15 -28.16 10.30 0.99
C LEU A 15 -26.72 9.85 1.25
N LEU A 16 -26.47 9.34 2.46
CA LEU A 16 -25.55 8.23 2.63
C LEU A 16 -26.19 7.06 1.87
N ALA A 17 -25.91 7.00 0.57
CA ALA A 17 -26.13 5.81 -0.22
C ALA A 17 -25.42 4.67 0.53
N GLY A 18 -26.19 3.62 0.84
CA GLY A 18 -25.81 2.59 1.80
C GLY A 18 -24.39 2.07 1.56
N ALA A 19 -23.47 2.49 2.42
CA ALA A 19 -22.25 1.74 2.67
C ALA A 19 -22.71 0.40 3.26
N CYS A 20 -22.83 -0.60 2.39
CA CYS A 20 -22.93 -1.99 2.79
C CYS A 20 -21.89 -2.19 3.90
N SER A 21 -22.30 -2.69 5.06
CA SER A 21 -21.42 -2.86 6.23
C SER A 21 -20.45 -4.02 6.01
N ALA A 22 -19.71 -4.00 4.91
CA ALA A 22 -18.67 -4.96 4.62
C ALA A 22 -17.58 -4.84 5.69
N SER A 23 -17.14 -5.99 6.20
CA SER A 23 -16.02 -6.08 7.12
C SER A 23 -14.71 -5.75 6.38
N ALA A 24 -13.67 -5.37 7.11
CA ALA A 24 -12.36 -5.11 6.52
C ALA A 24 -11.86 -6.27 5.64
N PRO A 25 -11.91 -7.56 6.07
CA PRO A 25 -11.51 -8.67 5.20
C PRO A 25 -12.32 -8.76 3.90
N LYS A 26 -13.63 -8.53 3.95
CA LYS A 26 -14.48 -8.56 2.75
C LYS A 26 -14.15 -7.42 1.78
N LEU A 27 -13.79 -6.25 2.32
CA LEU A 27 -13.32 -5.12 1.51
C LEU A 27 -11.94 -5.41 0.91
N THR A 28 -11.04 -6.07 1.65
CA THR A 28 -9.77 -6.58 1.13
C THR A 28 -10.00 -7.55 -0.03
N ASP A 29 -10.90 -8.52 0.13
CA ASP A 29 -11.24 -9.49 -0.92
C ASP A 29 -11.79 -8.80 -2.18
N ALA A 30 -12.65 -7.79 -2.00
CA ALA A 30 -13.17 -7.00 -3.11
C ALA A 30 -12.04 -6.21 -3.83
N GLY A 31 -11.09 -5.67 -3.06
CA GLY A 31 -9.90 -5.03 -3.62
C GLY A 31 -9.01 -6.02 -4.39
N ASN A 32 -8.84 -7.24 -3.88
CA ASN A 32 -8.07 -8.31 -4.53
C ASN A 32 -8.71 -8.74 -5.86
N GLU A 33 -10.04 -8.85 -5.89
CA GLU A 33 -10.82 -9.12 -7.10
C GLU A 33 -10.61 -8.01 -8.14
N ALA A 34 -10.77 -6.75 -7.76
CA ALA A 34 -10.54 -5.60 -8.63
C ALA A 34 -9.08 -5.55 -9.15
N PHE A 35 -8.10 -5.82 -8.28
CA PHE A 35 -6.69 -5.89 -8.66
C PHE A 35 -6.42 -6.97 -9.71
N THR A 36 -7.06 -8.15 -9.57
CA THR A 36 -6.94 -9.25 -10.53
C THR A 36 -7.50 -8.87 -11.90
N GLN A 37 -8.52 -7.99 -11.93
CA GLN A 37 -9.09 -7.41 -13.14
C GLN A 37 -8.29 -6.20 -13.67
N GLU A 38 -7.15 -5.89 -13.05
CA GLU A 38 -6.32 -4.70 -13.33
C GLU A 38 -7.04 -3.35 -13.12
N ALA A 39 -8.17 -3.39 -12.40
CA ALA A 39 -8.95 -2.23 -11.98
C ALA A 39 -8.33 -1.63 -10.69
N TYR A 40 -7.14 -1.01 -10.86
CA TYR A 40 -6.32 -0.59 -9.73
C TYR A 40 -6.92 0.55 -8.90
N ASP A 41 -7.65 1.47 -9.51
CA ASP A 41 -8.30 2.57 -8.78
C ASP A 41 -9.44 2.04 -7.90
N GLU A 42 -10.24 1.11 -8.41
CA GLU A 42 -11.28 0.42 -7.67
C GLU A 42 -10.70 -0.44 -6.54
N ALA A 43 -9.57 -1.12 -6.82
CA ALA A 43 -8.85 -1.88 -5.80
C ALA A 43 -8.38 -0.96 -4.66
N LEU A 44 -7.79 0.18 -4.99
CA LEU A 44 -7.33 1.16 -4.01
C LEU A 44 -8.47 1.74 -3.18
N GLN A 45 -9.63 2.02 -3.78
CA GLN A 45 -10.81 2.45 -3.02
C GLN A 45 -11.24 1.38 -2.00
N ALA A 46 -11.32 0.11 -2.42
CA ALA A 46 -11.72 -0.97 -1.54
C ALA A 46 -10.71 -1.19 -0.39
N TYR A 47 -9.41 -1.15 -0.69
CA TYR A 47 -8.37 -1.23 0.33
C TYR A 47 -8.42 -0.04 1.29
N GLN A 48 -8.64 1.17 0.81
CA GLN A 48 -8.77 2.37 1.66
C GLN A 48 -9.97 2.24 2.62
N GLU A 49 -11.11 1.74 2.14
CA GLU A 49 -12.26 1.46 2.99
C GLU A 49 -11.93 0.39 4.05
N ALA A 50 -11.19 -0.66 3.68
CA ALA A 50 -10.73 -1.70 4.62
C ALA A 50 -9.79 -1.13 5.71
N GLN A 51 -8.85 -0.26 5.33
CA GLN A 51 -7.92 0.42 6.24
C GLN A 51 -8.65 1.31 7.25
N VAL A 52 -9.72 2.00 6.83
CA VAL A 52 -10.56 2.81 7.74
C VAL A 52 -11.32 1.92 8.74
N LYS A 53 -11.74 0.72 8.32
CA LYS A 53 -12.50 -0.22 9.17
C LYS A 53 -11.62 -0.94 10.19
N SER A 54 -10.42 -1.34 9.79
CA SER A 54 -9.44 -2.03 10.63
C SER A 54 -8.05 -1.48 10.36
N PRO A 55 -7.66 -0.36 11.01
CA PRO A 55 -6.35 0.27 10.81
C PRO A 55 -5.15 -0.61 11.19
N GLU A 56 -5.38 -1.65 11.99
CA GLU A 56 -4.42 -2.66 12.44
C GLU A 56 -4.24 -3.82 11.46
N LEU A 57 -5.10 -3.96 10.46
CA LEU A 57 -5.00 -5.05 9.48
C LEU A 57 -3.92 -4.69 8.45
N ALA A 58 -2.80 -5.44 8.43
CA ALA A 58 -1.66 -5.17 7.55
C ALA A 58 -1.95 -5.42 6.06
N GLU A 59 -2.78 -6.42 5.76
CA GLU A 59 -3.02 -6.89 4.38
C GLU A 59 -3.56 -5.81 3.42
N PRO A 60 -4.58 -5.00 3.78
CA PRO A 60 -5.02 -3.87 2.95
C PRO A 60 -3.92 -2.88 2.58
N TYR A 61 -2.97 -2.60 3.48
CA TYR A 61 -1.86 -1.69 3.18
C TYR A 61 -0.87 -2.35 2.21
N TYR A 62 -0.52 -3.61 2.44
CA TYR A 62 0.35 -4.37 1.53
C TYR A 62 -0.26 -4.50 0.13
N ASN A 63 -1.55 -4.79 0.02
CA ASN A 63 -2.22 -4.93 -1.28
C ASN A 63 -2.44 -3.58 -1.98
N ALA A 64 -2.72 -2.50 -1.24
CA ALA A 64 -2.77 -1.15 -1.79
C ALA A 64 -1.41 -0.75 -2.38
N ALA A 65 -0.30 -1.08 -1.71
CA ALA A 65 1.02 -0.84 -2.25
C ALA A 65 1.27 -1.55 -3.58
N ASN A 66 0.82 -2.81 -3.69
CA ASN A 66 0.96 -3.57 -4.94
C ASN A 66 0.17 -2.91 -6.08
N ALA A 67 -1.05 -2.42 -5.81
CA ALA A 67 -1.83 -1.67 -6.80
C ALA A 67 -1.13 -0.37 -7.22
N LEU A 68 -0.61 0.41 -6.27
CA LEU A 68 0.15 1.64 -6.54
C LEU A 68 1.42 1.36 -7.35
N TYR A 69 2.13 0.28 -7.03
CA TYR A 69 3.30 -0.17 -7.78
C TYR A 69 2.94 -0.47 -9.24
N ARG A 70 1.82 -1.18 -9.48
CA ARG A 70 1.34 -1.46 -10.85
C ARG A 70 0.98 -0.19 -11.63
N GLN A 71 0.58 0.88 -10.93
CA GLN A 71 0.35 2.20 -11.52
C GLN A 71 1.62 3.05 -11.68
N GLY A 72 2.78 2.58 -11.23
CA GLY A 72 4.04 3.35 -11.23
C GLY A 72 4.15 4.38 -10.11
N ASN A 73 3.22 4.36 -9.14
CA ASN A 73 3.17 5.29 -8.01
C ASN A 73 4.06 4.80 -6.86
N TYR A 74 5.37 4.69 -7.12
CA TYR A 74 6.31 4.02 -6.22
C TYR A 74 6.46 4.69 -4.84
N GLU A 75 6.46 6.02 -4.76
CA GLU A 75 6.56 6.74 -3.48
C GLU A 75 5.36 6.44 -2.57
N GLU A 76 4.15 6.39 -3.12
CA GLU A 76 2.95 6.07 -2.35
C GLU A 76 2.90 4.58 -2.00
N ALA A 77 3.38 3.71 -2.89
CA ALA A 77 3.53 2.28 -2.59
C ALA A 77 4.45 2.06 -1.38
N LEU A 78 5.57 2.77 -1.29
CA LEU A 78 6.49 2.72 -0.14
C LEU A 78 5.81 3.15 1.16
N LYS A 79 4.99 4.21 1.15
CA LYS A 79 4.24 4.64 2.34
C LYS A 79 3.25 3.57 2.82
N GLN A 80 2.55 2.93 1.89
CA GLN A 80 1.64 1.83 2.21
C GLN A 80 2.40 0.61 2.76
N LEU A 81 3.55 0.23 2.18
CA LEU A 81 4.38 -0.87 2.69
C LEU A 81 4.95 -0.57 4.06
N GLN A 82 5.40 0.66 4.31
CA GLN A 82 5.85 1.08 5.63
C GLN A 82 4.72 0.94 6.65
N LYS A 83 3.49 1.30 6.29
CA LYS A 83 2.34 1.12 7.17
C LYS A 83 2.00 -0.35 7.41
N ALA A 84 2.07 -1.19 6.37
CA ALA A 84 1.91 -2.64 6.48
C ALA A 84 2.94 -3.24 7.46
N LEU A 85 4.21 -2.87 7.33
CA LEU A 85 5.31 -3.30 8.21
C LEU A 85 5.10 -2.84 9.67
N GLN A 86 4.57 -1.63 9.88
CA GLN A 86 4.31 -1.11 11.23
C GLN A 86 3.21 -1.86 11.98
N VAL A 87 2.22 -2.40 11.28
CA VAL A 87 1.06 -3.07 11.89
C VAL A 87 1.07 -4.59 11.71
N SER A 88 2.05 -5.14 10.99
CA SER A 88 2.19 -6.58 10.78
C SER A 88 2.67 -7.29 12.04
N GLU A 89 1.98 -8.38 12.40
CA GLU A 89 2.46 -9.37 13.38
C GLU A 89 3.03 -10.63 12.70
N SER A 90 3.05 -10.67 11.36
CA SER A 90 3.49 -11.83 10.57
C SER A 90 4.86 -11.60 9.95
N ASP A 91 5.82 -12.48 10.26
CA ASP A 91 7.15 -12.47 9.65
C ASP A 91 7.10 -12.68 8.14
N ALA A 92 6.19 -13.54 7.67
CA ALA A 92 6.00 -13.79 6.24
C ALA A 92 5.50 -12.54 5.50
N LEU A 93 4.52 -11.84 6.08
CA LEU A 93 4.04 -10.58 5.50
C LEU A 93 5.14 -9.51 5.55
N ALA A 94 5.89 -9.42 6.66
CA ALA A 94 6.98 -8.47 6.77
C ALA A 94 8.09 -8.74 5.75
N GLN A 95 8.42 -10.01 5.49
CA GLN A 95 9.38 -10.38 4.45
C GLN A 95 8.89 -9.96 3.05
N ASN A 96 7.65 -10.29 2.70
CA ASN A 96 7.06 -9.88 1.42
C ASN A 96 6.97 -8.34 1.28
N ALA A 97 6.63 -7.64 2.36
CA ALA A 97 6.53 -6.18 2.35
C ALA A 97 7.90 -5.52 2.14
N HIS A 98 8.97 -6.02 2.78
CA HIS A 98 10.33 -5.57 2.50
C HIS A 98 10.75 -5.89 1.05
N PHE A 99 10.45 -7.09 0.55
CA PHE A 99 10.76 -7.43 -0.85
C PHE A 99 10.08 -6.46 -1.84
N ASN A 100 8.79 -6.16 -1.63
CA ASN A 100 8.07 -5.22 -2.48
C ASN A 100 8.50 -3.76 -2.27
N ALA A 101 8.97 -3.39 -1.08
CA ALA A 101 9.54 -2.07 -0.83
C ALA A 101 10.86 -1.91 -1.58
N GLY A 102 11.69 -2.96 -1.60
CA GLY A 102 12.86 -3.05 -2.44
C GLY A 102 12.54 -2.85 -3.92
N ASN A 103 11.50 -3.54 -4.43
CA ASN A 103 11.06 -3.39 -5.82
C ASN A 103 10.58 -1.96 -6.11
N ALA A 104 9.78 -1.36 -5.23
CA ALA A 104 9.27 -0.01 -5.40
C ALA A 104 10.40 1.04 -5.35
N ALA A 105 11.31 0.94 -4.38
CA ALA A 105 12.48 1.80 -4.27
C ALA A 105 13.40 1.68 -5.49
N PHE A 106 13.62 0.45 -5.96
CA PHE A 106 14.38 0.19 -7.18
C PHE A 106 13.73 0.91 -8.38
N ASN A 107 12.43 0.71 -8.63
CA ASN A 107 11.81 1.40 -9.77
C ASN A 107 11.68 2.92 -9.59
N GLY A 108 11.70 3.41 -8.34
CA GLY A 108 11.83 4.83 -8.00
C GLY A 108 13.26 5.38 -8.06
N GLU A 109 14.23 4.57 -8.50
CA GLU A 109 15.67 4.89 -8.59
C GLU A 109 16.35 5.24 -7.25
N ASP A 110 15.72 4.92 -6.12
CA ASP A 110 16.35 4.94 -4.80
C ASP A 110 17.05 3.61 -4.54
N TRP A 111 18.20 3.44 -5.18
CA TRP A 111 18.97 2.19 -5.14
C TRP A 111 19.47 1.84 -3.75
N GLN A 112 19.73 2.84 -2.89
CA GLN A 112 20.16 2.60 -1.51
C GLN A 112 19.01 2.03 -0.68
N ALA A 113 17.82 2.64 -0.75
CA ALA A 113 16.64 2.10 -0.07
C ALA A 113 16.30 0.69 -0.58
N ALA A 114 16.44 0.45 -1.89
CA ALA A 114 16.24 -0.88 -2.46
C ALA A 114 17.17 -1.94 -1.85
N VAL A 115 18.46 -1.63 -1.70
CA VAL A 115 19.46 -2.50 -1.06
C VAL A 115 19.06 -2.81 0.38
N ASP A 116 18.67 -1.79 1.14
CA ASP A 116 18.29 -1.94 2.55
C ASP A 116 17.07 -2.86 2.72
N ASP A 117 16.05 -2.68 1.88
CA ASP A 117 14.81 -3.45 1.94
C ASP A 117 14.98 -4.89 1.44
N TYR A 118 15.70 -5.15 0.35
CA TYR A 118 16.00 -6.53 -0.06
C TYR A 118 16.83 -7.27 0.99
N THR A 119 17.76 -6.55 1.65
CA THR A 119 18.55 -7.12 2.76
C THR A 119 17.63 -7.48 3.93
N ALA A 120 16.68 -6.60 4.29
CA ALA A 120 15.70 -6.86 5.34
C ALA A 120 14.76 -8.04 5.03
N ALA A 121 14.42 -8.24 3.74
CA ALA A 121 13.68 -9.42 3.29
C ALA A 121 14.52 -10.71 3.44
N LEU A 122 15.77 -10.70 3.01
CA LEU A 122 16.70 -11.85 3.10
C LEU A 122 17.08 -12.22 4.53
N LEU A 123 17.09 -11.25 5.46
CA LEU A 123 17.25 -11.55 6.89
C LEU A 123 16.13 -12.44 7.44
N ARG A 124 14.93 -12.36 6.85
CA ARG A 124 13.76 -13.17 7.25
C ARG A 124 13.65 -14.45 6.44
N ASN A 125 13.93 -14.39 5.13
CA ASN A 125 13.98 -15.56 4.25
C ASN A 125 15.29 -15.59 3.46
N PRO A 126 16.35 -16.23 4.00
CA PRO A 126 17.66 -16.28 3.33
C PRO A 126 17.67 -17.09 2.04
N ASP A 127 16.64 -17.88 1.75
CA ASP A 127 16.58 -18.75 0.58
C ASP A 127 15.82 -18.13 -0.60
N ASP A 128 15.25 -16.94 -0.43
CA ASP A 128 14.59 -16.16 -1.48
C ASP A 128 15.59 -15.79 -2.59
N GLN A 129 15.47 -16.45 -3.74
CA GLN A 129 16.39 -16.24 -4.87
C GLN A 129 16.09 -14.93 -5.61
N ASP A 130 14.82 -14.54 -5.69
CA ASP A 130 14.43 -13.30 -6.37
C ASP A 130 14.96 -12.11 -5.58
N ALA A 131 14.88 -12.15 -4.25
CA ALA A 131 15.46 -11.10 -3.39
C ALA A 131 16.98 -11.00 -3.54
N LYS A 132 17.70 -12.12 -3.71
CA LYS A 132 19.16 -12.11 -3.96
C LYS A 132 19.50 -11.45 -5.29
N VAL A 133 18.83 -11.88 -6.36
CA VAL A 133 19.05 -11.33 -7.71
C VAL A 133 18.75 -9.83 -7.72
N ASN A 134 17.66 -9.41 -7.10
CA ASN A 134 17.29 -7.99 -7.06
C ASN A 134 18.24 -7.16 -6.19
N LEU A 135 18.75 -7.72 -5.08
CA LEU A 135 19.79 -7.09 -4.26
C LEU A 135 21.08 -6.87 -5.06
N GLU A 136 21.54 -7.89 -5.80
CA GLU A 136 22.72 -7.76 -6.66
C GLU A 136 22.55 -6.65 -7.71
N LEU A 137 21.38 -6.60 -8.35
CA LEU A 137 21.06 -5.55 -9.32
C LEU A 137 21.02 -4.15 -8.67
N ALA A 138 20.42 -4.02 -7.49
CA ALA A 138 20.37 -2.77 -6.75
C ALA A 138 21.78 -2.29 -6.34
N LEU A 139 22.64 -3.19 -5.89
CA LEU A 139 24.05 -2.89 -5.56
C LEU A 139 24.82 -2.40 -6.79
N GLN A 140 24.62 -3.03 -7.96
CA GLN A 140 25.23 -2.57 -9.21
C GLN A 140 24.78 -1.14 -9.54
N LYS A 141 23.47 -0.85 -9.45
CA LYS A 141 22.93 0.48 -9.73
C LYS A 141 23.43 1.55 -8.77
N LEU A 142 23.52 1.22 -7.49
CA LEU A 142 24.08 2.11 -6.48
C LEU A 142 25.56 2.42 -6.77
N GLN A 143 26.36 1.43 -7.17
CA GLN A 143 27.76 1.64 -7.54
C GLN A 143 27.90 2.51 -8.80
N GLU A 144 27.09 2.27 -9.83
CA GLU A 144 27.04 3.10 -11.04
C GLU A 144 26.74 4.56 -10.70
N GLN A 145 25.75 4.80 -9.82
CA GLN A 145 25.37 6.14 -9.37
C GLN A 145 26.50 6.84 -8.61
N GLN A 146 27.19 6.12 -7.71
CA GLN A 146 28.32 6.68 -6.95
C GLN A 146 29.50 7.06 -7.86
N GLN A 147 29.77 6.26 -8.90
CA GLN A 147 30.84 6.57 -9.86
C GLN A 147 30.53 7.81 -10.70
N GLN A 148 29.25 8.06 -11.03
CA GLN A 148 28.85 9.25 -11.79
C GLN A 148 28.93 10.54 -10.97
N GLN A 149 28.97 10.45 -9.64
CA GLN A 149 29.05 11.59 -8.72
C GLN A 149 30.50 11.97 -8.35
N GLN A 150 31.49 11.24 -8.85
CA GLN A 150 32.93 11.51 -8.66
C GLN A 150 33.52 12.26 -9.86
#